data_AF-A0A530R556-F1
#
_entry.id   AF-A0A530R556-F1
#
_cell.length_a   1.000
_cell.length_b   1.000
_cell.length_c   1.000
_cell.angle_alpha   90.00
_cell.angle_beta   90.00
_cell.angle_gamma   90.00
#
_symmetry.space_group_name_H-M   'P 1'
#
loop_
_entity.id
_entity.type
_entity.pdbx_description
1 polymer ?
#
loop_
_entity_poly.entity_id
_entity_poly.type
_entity_poly.pdbx_seq_one_letter_code
_entity_poly.pdbx_strand_id
1 'polypeptide(L)' 'MTKLPTEFPDFGLTPHQRRQAVRGHYWEWPGMDGERGEIWCYSDRFSYRRDETVVLHVSSTA' A
#
# COMPACT_ATOMS: atom_id res chain seq x y z
N MET A 1 -13.81 -35.05 1.25
CA MET A 1 -13.63 -33.61 1.54
C MET A 1 -12.20 -33.39 1.99
N THR A 2 -11.43 -32.58 1.27
CA THR A 2 -10.03 -32.28 1.60
C THR A 2 -10.02 -31.36 2.83
N LYS A 3 -9.42 -31.82 3.94
CA LYS A 3 -9.23 -31.02 5.14
C LYS A 3 -8.25 -29.90 4.81
N LEU A 4 -8.70 -28.65 4.85
CA LEU A 4 -7.81 -27.49 4.74
C LEU A 4 -7.08 -27.28 6.06
N PRO A 5 -5.83 -26.79 6.04
CA PRO A 5 -5.11 -26.43 7.25
C PRO A 5 -5.87 -25.35 8.02
N THR A 6 -5.94 -25.50 9.34
CA THR A 6 -6.52 -24.50 10.26
C THR A 6 -5.48 -23.50 10.76
N GLU A 7 -4.20 -23.73 10.46
CA GLU A 7 -3.07 -22.89 10.88
C GLU A 7 -2.23 -22.51 9.66
N PHE A 8 -1.71 -21.28 9.68
CA PHE A 8 -0.84 -20.78 8.62
C PHE A 8 0.59 -21.31 8.84
N PRO A 9 1.30 -21.78 7.79
CA PRO A 9 2.65 -22.32 7.95
C PRO A 9 3.63 -21.29 8.50
N ASP A 10 4.51 -21.71 9.41
CA ASP A 10 5.68 -20.93 9.79
C ASP A 10 6.79 -21.13 8.75
N PHE A 11 7.19 -20.04 8.10
CA PHE A 11 8.22 -20.04 7.07
C PHE A 11 9.63 -19.77 7.63
N GLY A 12 9.79 -19.69 8.96
CA GLY A 12 11.09 -19.45 9.60
C GLY A 12 11.64 -18.05 9.34
N LEU A 13 10.76 -17.07 9.04
CA LEU A 13 11.17 -15.71 8.75
C LEU A 13 11.68 -14.99 10.00
N THR A 14 12.80 -14.29 9.86
CA THR A 14 13.23 -13.32 10.87
C THR A 14 12.18 -12.22 11.07
N PRO A 15 12.17 -11.51 12.21
CA PRO A 15 11.24 -10.40 12.44
C PRO A 15 11.30 -9.32 11.34
N HIS A 16 12.49 -9.07 10.77
CA HIS A 16 12.65 -8.14 9.65
C HIS A 16 11.97 -8.65 8.37
N GLN A 17 12.25 -9.89 7.97
CA GLN A 17 11.65 -10.48 6.77
C GLN A 17 10.13 -10.61 6.89
N ARG A 18 9.61 -10.93 8.08
CA ARG A 18 8.16 -10.94 8.34
C ARG A 18 7.56 -9.55 8.15
N ARG A 19 8.21 -8.49 8.67
CA ARG A 19 7.78 -7.11 8.42
C ARG A 19 7.79 -6.77 6.93
N GLN A 20 8.82 -7.17 6.19
CA GLN A 20 8.91 -6.93 4.76
C GLN A 20 7.86 -7.72 3.95
N ALA A 21 7.61 -8.99 4.27
CA ALA A 21 6.59 -9.78 3.58
C ALA A 21 5.17 -9.22 3.80
N VAL A 22 4.89 -8.73 5.01
CA VAL A 22 3.57 -8.19 5.37
C VAL A 22 3.40 -6.73 4.96
N ARG A 23 4.47 -5.92 4.96
CA ARG A 23 4.38 -4.46 4.78
C ARG A 23 5.18 -3.91 3.62
N GLY A 24 5.99 -4.75 2.95
CA GLY A 24 6.84 -4.33 1.84
C GLY A 24 6.06 -3.81 0.64
N HIS A 25 4.80 -4.22 0.51
CA HIS A 25 3.88 -3.76 -0.53
C HIS A 25 3.10 -2.49 -0.15
N TYR A 26 3.22 -1.99 1.09
CA TYR A 26 2.64 -0.71 1.51
C TYR A 26 3.55 0.48 1.19
N TRP A 27 4.66 0.24 0.49
CA TRP A 27 5.71 1.21 0.25
C TRP A 27 5.58 1.90 -1.11
N GLU A 28 4.50 2.64 -1.27
CA GLU A 28 4.41 3.69 -2.27
C GLU A 28 4.48 5.03 -1.54
N TRP A 29 5.60 5.75 -1.67
CA TRP A 29 5.73 7.12 -1.19
C TRP A 29 6.22 8.02 -2.33
N PRO A 30 5.86 9.32 -2.32
CA PRO A 30 6.36 10.26 -3.31
C PRO A 30 7.88 10.33 -3.31
N GLY A 31 8.49 10.19 -4.49
CA GLY A 31 9.93 10.28 -4.73
C GLY A 31 10.62 8.94 -4.97
N MET A 32 9.89 7.90 -5.37
CA MET A 32 10.45 6.56 -5.60
C MET A 32 11.10 6.39 -6.98
N ASP A 33 10.60 7.06 -8.03
CA ASP A 33 11.22 7.16 -9.35
C ASP A 33 12.09 8.44 -9.44
N GLY A 34 13.13 8.51 -8.61
CA GLY A 34 13.90 9.75 -8.34
C GLY A 34 14.60 10.43 -9.54
N GLU A 35 14.65 9.80 -10.72
CA GLU A 35 15.16 10.46 -11.95
C GLU A 35 14.06 11.22 -12.71
N ARG A 36 12.79 11.03 -12.35
CA ARG A 36 11.63 11.64 -13.00
C ARG A 36 10.78 12.35 -11.95
N GLY A 37 10.35 13.58 -12.25
CA GLY A 37 9.40 14.26 -11.40
C GLY A 37 8.11 13.45 -11.29
N GLU A 38 7.65 13.19 -10.07
CA GLU A 38 6.44 12.42 -9.82
C GLU A 38 5.33 13.34 -9.32
N ILE A 39 4.09 13.06 -9.73
CA ILE A 39 2.89 13.68 -9.17
C ILE A 39 2.05 12.56 -8.55
N TRP A 40 1.85 12.66 -7.24
CA TRP A 40 1.04 11.73 -6.46
C TRP A 40 -0.28 12.38 -6.07
N CYS A 41 -1.36 11.61 -6.15
CA CYS A 41 -2.70 12.06 -5.80
C CYS A 41 -3.36 11.02 -4.91
N TYR A 42 -3.86 11.44 -3.75
CA TYR A 42 -4.63 10.60 -2.85
C TYR A 42 -5.88 11.32 -2.37
N SER A 43 -6.92 10.54 -2.11
CA SER A 43 -8.18 11.01 -1.55
C SER A 43 -8.29 10.65 -0.07
N ASP A 44 -9.09 11.39 0.68
CA ASP A 44 -9.34 11.09 2.10
C ASP A 44 -10.25 9.85 2.30
N ARG A 45 -10.85 9.34 1.21
CA ARG A 45 -11.81 8.23 1.21
C ARG A 45 -11.66 7.35 -0.02
N PHE A 46 -12.04 6.09 0.13
CA PHE A 46 -12.05 5.10 -0.96
C PHE A 46 -13.14 5.33 -2.02
N SER A 47 -14.24 5.97 -1.65
CA SER A 47 -15.37 6.20 -2.55
C SER A 47 -16.20 7.38 -2.09
N TYR A 48 -16.78 8.08 -3.05
CA TYR A 48 -17.68 9.21 -2.82
C TYR A 48 -19.05 8.88 -3.42
N ARG A 49 -20.10 9.42 -2.82
CA ARG A 49 -21.44 9.35 -3.41
C ARG A 49 -21.55 10.37 -4.54
N ARG A 50 -22.58 10.19 -5.36
CA ARG A 50 -22.95 11.19 -6.36
C ARG A 50 -23.15 12.55 -5.68
N ASP A 51 -22.61 13.59 -6.30
CA ASP A 51 -22.67 14.98 -5.87
C ASP A 51 -21.89 15.32 -4.57
N GLU A 52 -21.12 14.39 -4.01
CA GLU A 52 -20.16 14.71 -2.95
C GLU A 52 -18.92 15.43 -3.49
N THR A 53 -18.35 16.32 -2.67
CA THR A 53 -17.06 16.95 -2.96
C THR A 53 -15.91 15.98 -2.66
N VAL A 54 -15.08 15.73 -3.66
CA VAL A 54 -13.86 14.94 -3.52
C VAL A 54 -12.73 15.81 -3.00
N VAL A 55 -12.03 15.37 -1.95
CA VAL A 55 -10.78 15.99 -1.49
C VAL A 55 -9.63 15.26 -2.14
N LEU A 56 -8.82 15.99 -2.90
CA LEU A 56 -7.60 15.48 -3.51
C LEU A 56 -6.40 16.15 -2.87
N HIS A 57 -5.52 15.34 -2.30
CA HIS A 57 -4.23 15.77 -1.80
C HIS A 57 -3.17 15.46 -2.85
N VAL A 58 -2.39 16.46 -3.22
CA VAL A 58 -1.37 16.34 -4.25
C VAL A 58 0.00 16.52 -3.62
N SER A 59 0.92 15.62 -3.95
CA SER A 59 2.35 15.74 -3.61
C SER A 59 3.16 15.66 -4.90
N SER A 60 4.13 16.55 -5.05
CA SER A 60 5.02 16.63 -6.22
C SER A 60 6.46 16.62 -5.76
N THR A 61 7.32 15.91 -6.49
CA THR A 61 8.78 15.88 -6.27
C THR A 61 9.55 16.71 -7.30
N ALA A 62 8.83 17.36 -8.24
CA ALA A 62 9.38 18.35 -9.17
C ALA A 62 10.06 19.53 -8.46
#